data_AF-A0A932JC97-F1
#
_entry.id   AF-A0A932JC97-F1
#
_cell.length_a   1.000
_cell.length_b   1.000
_cell.length_c   1.000
_cell.angle_alpha   90.00
_cell.angle_beta   90.00
_cell.angle_gamma   90.00
#
_symmetry.space_group_name_H-M   'P 1'
#
loop_
_entity.id
_entity.type
_entity.pdbx_description
1 polymer ?
#
loop_
_entity_poly.entity_id
_entity_poly.type
_entity_poly.pdbx_seq_one_letter_code
_entity_poly.pdbx_strand_id
1 'polypeptide(L)'
;MGWERKHDKIVGMQTREEKLRGIEREKARADRWIWGLHLLAVLILGMALFPMIFFFYGVWKFMSAYPVGVKILALSFSVSVGFFLFGLTLIFLCIFFKNLFGFRVAPGFYPMYSKESVRWMGYNSLILIANSAFLDVFRLSPFQTLFYRLMGAKIGKDTRINTAGLADLSLLEIGDGVVVGGGVALICHAFERGFLRLEGVKL
;
A
#
# COMPACT_ATOMS: atom_id res chain seq x y z
N MET A 1 10.70 -14.78 -57.16
CA MET A 1 9.56 -14.41 -56.27
C MET A 1 9.36 -15.28 -55.02
N GLY A 2 10.18 -16.31 -54.75
CA GLY A 2 10.07 -17.14 -53.53
C GLY A 2 11.04 -16.77 -52.39
N TRP A 3 12.17 -16.14 -52.74
CA TRP A 3 13.25 -15.80 -51.80
C TRP A 3 12.93 -14.59 -50.90
N GLU A 4 12.42 -13.50 -51.48
CA GLU A 4 12.02 -12.30 -50.72
C GLU A 4 10.92 -12.60 -49.69
N ARG A 5 9.90 -13.37 -50.06
CA ARG A 5 8.83 -13.80 -49.12
C ARG A 5 9.33 -14.66 -47.95
N LYS A 6 10.45 -15.37 -48.11
CA LYS A 6 11.04 -16.18 -47.05
C LYS A 6 11.92 -15.32 -46.14
N HIS A 7 12.65 -14.37 -46.72
CA HIS A 7 13.46 -13.40 -45.99
C HIS A 7 12.60 -12.47 -45.12
N ASP A 8 11.52 -11.90 -45.66
CA ASP A 8 10.59 -11.03 -44.91
C ASP A 8 9.91 -11.75 -43.74
N LYS A 9 9.60 -13.05 -43.91
CA LYS A 9 9.07 -13.88 -42.83
C LYS A 9 10.09 -14.12 -41.72
N ILE A 10 11.36 -14.35 -42.06
CA ILE A 10 12.43 -14.58 -41.08
C ILE A 10 12.74 -13.30 -40.31
N VAL A 11 12.85 -12.16 -41.00
CA VAL A 11 13.05 -10.84 -40.37
C VAL A 11 11.85 -10.46 -39.48
N GLY A 12 10.62 -10.73 -39.94
CA GLY A 12 9.41 -10.55 -39.14
C GLY A 12 9.33 -11.47 -37.90
N MET A 13 9.86 -12.69 -37.98
CA MET A 13 9.97 -13.60 -36.84
C MET A 13 11.05 -13.14 -35.85
N GLN A 14 12.23 -12.73 -36.33
CA GLN A 14 13.32 -12.22 -35.49
C GLN A 14 12.89 -10.95 -34.72
N THR A 15 12.26 -9.99 -35.41
CA THR A 15 11.73 -8.77 -34.76
C THR A 15 10.62 -9.05 -33.75
N ARG A 16 9.80 -10.10 -33.97
CA ARG A 16 8.79 -10.56 -33.01
C ARG A 16 9.42 -11.21 -31.77
N GLU A 17 10.42 -12.07 -31.96
CA GLU A 17 11.14 -12.70 -30.85
C GLU A 17 11.89 -11.69 -30.00
N GLU A 18 12.54 -10.69 -30.61
CA GLU A 18 13.21 -9.61 -29.90
C GLU A 18 12.23 -8.79 -29.05
N LYS A 19 11.05 -8.47 -29.59
CA LYS A 19 9.97 -7.82 -28.82
C LYS A 19 9.50 -8.69 -27.64
N LEU A 20 9.32 -9.99 -27.84
CA LEU A 20 8.91 -10.92 -26.77
C LEU A 20 9.96 -11.01 -25.67
N ARG A 21 11.24 -11.16 -26.04
CA ARG A 21 12.36 -11.16 -25.09
C ARG A 21 12.47 -9.84 -24.32
N GLY A 22 12.17 -8.70 -24.96
CA GLY A 22 12.08 -7.39 -24.32
C GLY A 22 11.01 -7.36 -23.22
N ILE A 23 9.79 -7.81 -23.53
CA ILE A 23 8.68 -7.90 -22.57
C ILE A 23 9.01 -8.84 -21.41
N GLU A 24 9.64 -9.99 -21.67
CA GLU A 24 10.06 -10.93 -20.61
C GLU A 24 11.08 -10.31 -19.65
N ARG A 25 12.05 -9.54 -20.17
CA ARG A 25 13.03 -8.84 -19.33
C ARG A 25 12.38 -7.78 -18.46
N GLU A 26 11.40 -7.05 -18.99
CA GLU A 26 10.63 -6.06 -18.24
C GLU A 26 9.76 -6.72 -17.15
N LYS A 27 9.10 -7.83 -17.47
CA LYS A 27 8.38 -8.65 -16.49
C LYS A 27 9.28 -9.14 -15.38
N ALA A 28 10.41 -9.77 -15.70
CA ALA A 28 11.35 -10.26 -14.70
C ALA A 28 11.91 -9.13 -13.83
N ARG A 29 12.06 -7.91 -14.38
CA ARG A 29 12.41 -6.72 -13.59
C ARG A 29 11.29 -6.33 -12.64
N ALA A 30 10.04 -6.30 -13.12
CA ALA A 30 8.87 -6.01 -12.29
C ALA A 30 8.70 -7.03 -11.15
N ASP A 31 8.91 -8.33 -11.42
CA ASP A 31 8.84 -9.38 -10.40
C ASP A 31 9.87 -9.15 -9.27
N ARG A 32 11.10 -8.77 -9.62
CA ARG A 32 12.11 -8.40 -8.60
C ARG A 32 11.66 -7.23 -7.73
N TRP A 33 10.98 -6.24 -8.31
CA TRP A 33 10.42 -5.12 -7.54
C TRP A 33 9.28 -5.58 -6.63
N ILE A 34 8.41 -6.49 -7.10
CA ILE A 34 7.35 -7.07 -6.28
C ILE A 34 7.94 -7.75 -5.06
N TRP A 35 8.96 -8.60 -5.23
CA TRP A 35 9.65 -9.22 -4.09
C TRP A 35 10.30 -8.18 -3.17
N GLY A 36 10.90 -7.12 -3.71
CA GLY A 36 11.43 -6.01 -2.94
C GLY A 36 10.36 -5.31 -2.08
N LEU A 37 9.14 -5.13 -2.60
CA LEU A 37 8.02 -4.57 -1.85
C LEU A 37 7.52 -5.51 -0.75
N HIS A 38 7.54 -6.83 -0.96
CA HIS A 38 7.22 -7.80 0.09
C HIS A 38 8.26 -7.76 1.21
N LEU A 39 9.55 -7.69 0.88
CA LEU A 39 10.60 -7.52 1.88
C LEU A 39 10.45 -6.21 2.65
N LEU A 40 10.10 -5.12 1.96
CA LEU A 40 9.79 -3.85 2.61
C LEU A 40 8.57 -3.97 3.54
N ALA A 41 7.52 -4.69 3.12
CA ALA A 41 6.35 -4.93 3.95
C ALA A 41 6.70 -5.69 5.24
N VAL A 42 7.51 -6.75 5.13
CA VAL A 42 8.01 -7.52 6.28
C VAL A 42 8.83 -6.63 7.21
N LEU A 43 9.70 -5.78 6.66
CA LEU A 43 10.50 -4.84 7.43
C LEU A 43 9.61 -3.84 8.21
N ILE A 44 8.64 -3.23 7.53
CA ILE A 44 7.72 -2.26 8.12
C ILE A 44 6.89 -2.91 9.23
N LEU A 45 6.31 -4.09 8.98
CA LEU A 45 5.52 -4.81 9.97
C LEU A 45 6.37 -5.25 11.16
N GLY A 46 7.59 -5.73 10.92
CA GLY A 46 8.52 -6.09 11.99
C GLY A 46 8.91 -4.91 12.87
N MET A 47 9.23 -3.76 12.27
CA MET A 47 9.51 -2.52 13.01
C MET A 47 8.28 -2.00 13.77
N ALA A 48 7.09 -2.09 13.18
CA ALA A 48 5.84 -1.68 13.83
C ALA A 48 5.50 -2.58 15.04
N LEU A 49 5.84 -3.86 15.00
CA LEU A 49 5.62 -4.81 16.10
C LEU A 49 6.58 -4.57 17.28
N PHE A 50 7.76 -3.99 17.05
CA PHE A 50 8.75 -3.76 18.10
C PHE A 50 8.20 -3.06 19.36
N PRO A 51 7.54 -1.88 19.28
CA PRO A 51 7.02 -1.20 20.48
C PRO A 51 5.93 -2.00 21.18
N MET A 52 5.10 -2.74 20.44
CA MET A 52 4.07 -3.62 21.01
C MET A 52 4.71 -4.74 21.84
N ILE A 53 5.67 -5.46 21.26
CA ILE A 53 6.35 -6.58 21.91
C ILE A 53 7.19 -6.08 23.10
N PHE A 54 7.86 -4.94 22.96
CA PHE A 54 8.63 -4.32 24.04
C PHE A 54 7.73 -3.95 25.23
N PHE A 55 6.59 -3.32 24.97
CA PHE A 55 5.62 -2.97 26.01
C PHE A 55 5.06 -4.23 26.70
N PHE A 56 4.64 -5.23 25.91
CA PHE A 56 4.15 -6.49 26.42
C PHE A 56 5.18 -7.19 27.32
N TYR A 57 6.45 -7.26 26.88
CA TYR A 57 7.54 -7.84 27.64
C TYR A 57 7.77 -7.10 28.97
N GLY A 58 7.67 -5.78 28.98
CA GLY A 58 7.74 -4.97 30.20
C GLY A 58 6.65 -5.33 31.21
N VAL A 59 5.39 -5.41 30.76
CA VAL A 59 4.25 -5.82 31.60
C VAL A 59 4.41 -7.25 32.10
N TRP A 60 4.84 -8.18 31.24
CA TRP A 60 5.11 -9.57 31.61
C TRP A 60 6.12 -9.69 32.75
N LYS A 61 7.23 -8.96 32.66
CA LYS A 61 8.27 -8.95 33.68
C LYS A 61 7.78 -8.34 34.99
N PHE A 62 7.07 -7.21 34.91
CA PHE A 62 6.52 -6.52 36.08
C PHE A 62 5.47 -7.37 36.82
N MET A 63 4.62 -8.08 36.08
CA MET A 63 3.55 -8.92 36.64
C MET A 63 4.04 -10.31 37.09
N SER A 64 5.35 -10.56 37.10
CA SER A 64 5.92 -11.88 37.40
C SER A 64 5.55 -12.40 38.79
N ALA A 65 5.55 -11.53 39.81
CA ALA A 65 5.27 -11.85 41.21
C ALA A 65 3.78 -11.82 41.61
N TYR A 66 2.88 -11.48 40.69
CA TYR A 66 1.45 -11.33 40.98
C TYR A 66 0.67 -12.64 40.78
N PRO A 67 -0.48 -12.82 41.45
CA PRO A 67 -1.35 -13.98 41.25
C PRO A 67 -1.79 -14.13 39.79
N VAL A 68 -2.02 -15.38 39.37
CA VAL A 68 -2.25 -15.72 37.96
C VAL A 68 -3.44 -14.98 37.34
N GLY A 69 -4.52 -14.76 38.11
CA GLY A 69 -5.71 -14.06 37.62
C GLY A 69 -5.44 -12.59 37.26
N VAL A 70 -4.79 -11.85 38.16
CA VAL A 70 -4.41 -10.45 37.94
C VAL A 70 -3.38 -10.35 36.81
N LYS A 71 -2.44 -11.29 36.76
CA LYS A 71 -1.41 -11.36 35.72
C LYS A 71 -2.01 -11.54 34.33
N ILE A 72 -2.91 -12.51 34.15
CA ILE A 72 -3.58 -12.75 32.86
C ILE A 72 -4.37 -11.51 32.45
N LEU A 73 -5.14 -10.90 33.36
CA LEU A 73 -5.91 -9.70 33.08
C LEU A 73 -5.01 -8.55 32.59
N ALA A 74 -3.91 -8.29 33.30
CA ALA A 74 -2.94 -7.26 32.91
C ALA A 74 -2.30 -7.53 31.54
N LEU A 75 -2.00 -8.79 31.23
CA LEU A 75 -1.46 -9.18 29.93
C LEU A 75 -2.49 -9.05 28.81
N SER A 76 -3.77 -9.33 29.06
CA SER A 76 -4.83 -9.12 28.07
C SER A 76 -4.94 -7.64 27.69
N PHE A 77 -4.96 -6.74 28.68
CA PHE A 77 -4.98 -5.29 28.40
C PHE A 77 -3.68 -4.80 27.76
N SER A 78 -2.53 -5.39 28.10
CA SER A 78 -1.27 -4.99 27.49
C SER A 78 -1.20 -5.32 26.00
N VAL A 79 -1.81 -6.44 25.56
CA VAL A 79 -1.95 -6.76 24.14
C VAL A 79 -2.87 -5.75 23.45
N SER A 80 -4.00 -5.37 24.05
CA SER A 80 -4.91 -4.37 23.48
C SER A 80 -4.22 -3.00 23.30
N VAL A 81 -3.54 -2.51 24.34
CA VAL A 81 -2.75 -1.26 24.27
C VAL A 81 -1.60 -1.41 23.27
N GLY A 82 -0.93 -2.55 23.27
CA GLY A 82 0.14 -2.87 22.33
C GLY A 82 -0.31 -2.82 20.87
N PHE A 83 -1.53 -3.25 20.57
CA PHE A 83 -2.09 -3.16 19.21
C PHE A 83 -2.27 -1.71 18.73
N PHE A 84 -2.66 -0.79 19.62
CA PHE A 84 -2.69 0.64 19.29
C PHE A 84 -1.28 1.21 19.05
N LEU A 85 -0.29 0.83 19.87
CA LEU A 85 1.11 1.21 19.66
C LEU A 85 1.64 0.71 18.31
N PHE A 86 1.32 -0.54 17.95
CA PHE A 86 1.62 -1.11 16.64
C PHE A 86 1.03 -0.27 15.51
N GLY A 87 -0.27 0.05 15.57
CA GLY A 87 -0.94 0.81 14.51
C GLY A 87 -0.43 2.22 14.32
N LEU A 88 -0.17 2.95 15.42
CA LEU A 88 0.39 4.30 15.35
C LEU A 88 1.81 4.28 14.74
N THR A 89 2.61 3.30 15.14
CA THR A 89 3.96 3.10 14.59
C THR A 89 3.89 2.72 13.11
N LEU A 90 2.93 1.88 12.73
CA LEU A 90 2.71 1.47 11.35
C LEU A 90 2.35 2.67 10.45
N ILE A 91 1.41 3.51 10.88
CA ILE A 91 1.03 4.74 10.17
C ILE A 91 2.27 5.62 9.95
N PHE A 92 3.05 5.84 11.01
CA PHE A 92 4.28 6.62 10.94
C PHE A 92 5.28 6.02 9.95
N LEU A 93 5.54 4.71 10.02
CA LEU A 93 6.49 4.02 9.15
C LEU A 93 6.05 4.05 7.69
N CYS A 94 4.75 3.87 7.39
CA CYS A 94 4.25 4.00 6.02
C CYS A 94 4.53 5.40 5.46
N ILE A 95 4.30 6.46 6.24
CA ILE A 95 4.58 7.83 5.81
C ILE A 95 6.09 8.07 5.66
N PHE A 96 6.88 7.56 6.61
CA PHE A 96 8.34 7.64 6.57
C PHE A 96 8.89 7.01 5.28
N PHE A 97 8.51 5.76 4.99
CA PHE A 97 8.98 5.03 3.80
C PHE A 97 8.42 5.59 2.49
N LYS A 98 7.19 6.11 2.47
CA LYS A 98 6.66 6.89 1.34
C LYS A 98 7.62 8.01 0.97
N ASN A 99 8.05 8.79 1.97
CA ASN A 99 8.93 9.94 1.75
C ASN A 99 10.37 9.51 1.45
N LEU A 100 10.89 8.50 2.15
CA LEU A 100 12.25 7.98 1.96
C LEU A 100 12.49 7.45 0.54
N PHE A 101 11.56 6.67 0.01
CA PHE A 101 11.67 6.11 -1.35
C PHE A 101 11.09 7.01 -2.43
N GLY A 102 10.51 8.16 -2.06
CA GLY A 102 9.88 9.09 -3.01
C GLY A 102 8.73 8.46 -3.79
N PHE A 103 7.93 7.62 -3.13
CA PHE A 103 6.72 7.04 -3.70
C PHE A 103 5.65 8.12 -3.86
N ARG A 104 5.64 8.76 -5.03
CA ARG A 104 4.72 9.82 -5.43
C ARG A 104 3.95 9.39 -6.66
N VAL A 105 2.65 9.65 -6.64
CA VAL A 105 1.71 9.33 -7.72
C VAL A 105 1.15 10.64 -8.28
N ALA A 106 1.17 10.78 -9.59
CA ALA A 106 0.68 11.94 -10.32
C ALA A 106 -0.26 11.49 -11.45
N PRO A 107 -1.21 12.33 -11.89
CA PRO A 107 -2.06 12.03 -13.03
C PRO A 107 -1.23 11.81 -14.30
N GLY A 108 -1.62 10.86 -15.14
CA GLY A 108 -0.94 10.59 -16.41
C GLY A 108 -1.20 9.20 -16.97
N PHE A 109 -0.61 8.96 -18.14
CA PHE A 109 -0.59 7.66 -18.81
C PHE A 109 0.83 7.12 -18.82
N TYR A 110 1.05 6.00 -18.15
CA TYR A 110 2.38 5.42 -17.97
C TYR A 110 2.42 3.99 -18.51
N PRO A 111 3.51 3.55 -19.18
CA PRO A 111 3.69 2.15 -19.52
C PRO A 111 3.70 1.27 -18.27
N MET A 112 3.14 0.06 -18.34
CA MET A 112 3.01 -0.84 -17.19
C MET A 112 4.33 -1.11 -16.47
N TYR A 113 5.43 -1.29 -17.21
CA TYR A 113 6.75 -1.60 -16.66
C TYR A 113 7.67 -0.37 -16.58
N SER A 114 7.08 0.81 -16.36
CA SER A 114 7.80 2.08 -16.18
C SER A 114 8.24 2.32 -14.73
N LYS A 115 9.10 3.32 -14.54
CA LYS A 115 9.53 3.78 -13.22
C LYS A 115 8.34 4.33 -12.42
N GLU A 116 7.40 4.96 -13.11
CA GLU A 116 6.19 5.57 -12.56
C GLU A 116 5.25 4.48 -12.02
N SER A 117 5.11 3.36 -12.73
CA SER A 117 4.36 2.20 -12.25
C SER A 117 4.99 1.57 -11.01
N VAL A 118 6.32 1.52 -10.91
CA VAL A 118 7.00 1.03 -9.69
C VAL A 118 6.75 1.97 -8.50
N ARG A 119 6.81 3.29 -8.71
CA ARG A 119 6.48 4.29 -7.67
C ARG A 119 5.03 4.17 -7.22
N TRP A 120 4.12 4.00 -8.16
CA TRP A 120 2.70 3.77 -7.91
C TRP A 120 2.45 2.49 -7.12
N MET A 121 3.13 1.39 -7.48
CA MET A 121 2.99 0.11 -6.78
C MET A 121 3.51 0.19 -5.35
N GLY A 122 4.67 0.82 -5.13
CA GLY A 122 5.20 1.07 -3.79
C GLY A 122 4.30 1.97 -2.95
N TYR A 123 3.75 3.02 -3.54
CA TYR A 123 2.79 3.91 -2.89
C TYR A 123 1.54 3.15 -2.41
N ASN A 124 0.90 2.38 -3.30
CA ASN A 124 -0.29 1.62 -2.96
C ASN A 124 -0.02 0.42 -2.04
N SER A 125 1.18 -0.14 -2.07
CA SER A 125 1.59 -1.19 -1.12
C SER A 125 1.61 -0.67 0.32
N LEU A 126 2.09 0.55 0.56
CA LEU A 126 2.06 1.16 1.89
C LEU A 126 0.63 1.44 2.39
N ILE A 127 -0.26 1.85 1.48
CA ILE A 127 -1.69 2.02 1.76
C ILE A 127 -2.31 0.69 2.14
N LEU A 128 -2.07 -0.35 1.33
CA LEU A 128 -2.61 -1.69 1.53
C LEU A 128 -2.20 -2.27 2.88
N ILE A 129 -0.91 -2.17 3.25
CA ILE A 129 -0.42 -2.69 4.54
C ILE A 129 -1.09 -1.96 5.71
N ALA A 130 -1.15 -0.62 5.69
CA ALA A 130 -1.78 0.15 6.75
C ALA A 130 -3.29 -0.15 6.87
N ASN A 131 -3.98 -0.26 5.73
CA ASN A 131 -5.40 -0.58 5.67
C ASN A 131 -5.69 -1.98 6.25
N SER A 132 -5.01 -3.01 5.72
CA SER A 132 -5.27 -4.40 6.10
C SER A 132 -4.82 -4.76 7.51
N ALA A 133 -3.74 -4.14 8.02
CA ALA A 133 -3.19 -4.50 9.33
C ALA A 133 -3.80 -3.70 10.50
N PHE A 134 -4.34 -2.50 10.25
CA PHE A 134 -4.79 -1.63 11.34
C PHE A 134 -6.05 -0.82 11.01
N LEU A 135 -6.09 -0.10 9.89
CA LEU A 135 -7.16 0.89 9.66
C LEU A 135 -8.53 0.27 9.35
N ASP A 136 -8.58 -0.95 8.81
CA ASP A 136 -9.86 -1.63 8.56
C ASP A 136 -10.58 -2.03 9.86
N VAL A 137 -9.83 -2.30 10.92
CA VAL A 137 -10.35 -2.54 12.28
C VAL A 137 -10.88 -1.24 12.90
N PHE A 138 -10.20 -0.13 12.66
CA PHE A 138 -10.55 1.19 13.19
C PHE A 138 -11.14 2.12 12.12
N ARG A 139 -12.10 1.62 11.35
CA ARG A 139 -12.86 2.45 10.41
C ARG A 139 -13.63 3.54 11.15
N LEU A 140 -13.94 4.63 10.44
CA LEU A 140 -14.61 5.82 11.00
C LEU A 140 -13.82 6.49 12.14
N SER A 141 -12.53 6.18 12.29
CA SER A 141 -11.67 6.81 13.29
C SER A 141 -10.91 8.01 12.72
N PRO A 142 -10.50 8.97 13.58
CA PRO A 142 -9.60 10.05 13.16
C PRO A 142 -8.28 9.55 12.59
N PHE A 143 -7.79 8.38 13.02
CA PHE A 143 -6.53 7.79 12.54
C PHE A 143 -6.59 7.46 11.05
N GLN A 144 -7.73 6.93 10.59
CA GLN A 144 -7.95 6.61 9.18
C GLN A 144 -7.93 7.88 8.32
N THR A 145 -8.72 8.89 8.69
CA THR A 145 -8.75 10.18 7.97
C THR A 145 -7.38 10.87 7.99
N LEU A 146 -6.68 10.84 9.13
CA LEU A 146 -5.34 11.40 9.27
C LEU A 146 -4.35 10.69 8.34
N PHE A 147 -4.31 9.36 8.34
CA PHE A 147 -3.45 8.60 7.45
C PHE A 147 -3.74 8.91 5.98
N TYR A 148 -5.00 8.95 5.58
CA TYR A 148 -5.36 9.26 4.19
C TYR A 148 -4.92 10.67 3.76
N ARG A 149 -5.09 11.67 4.63
CA ARG A 149 -4.57 13.02 4.40
C ARG A 149 -3.05 13.04 4.27
N LEU A 150 -2.33 12.33 5.15
CA LEU A 150 -0.86 12.24 5.12
C LEU A 150 -0.34 11.47 3.88
N MET A 151 -1.12 10.52 3.38
CA MET A 151 -0.83 9.85 2.12
C MET A 151 -1.10 10.75 0.92
N GLY A 152 -2.00 11.73 1.02
CA GLY A 152 -2.16 12.81 0.06
C GLY A 152 -3.61 13.10 -0.34
N ALA A 153 -4.59 12.37 0.22
CA ALA A 153 -5.99 12.63 -0.07
C ALA A 153 -6.43 13.97 0.49
N LYS A 154 -7.22 14.69 -0.31
CA LYS A 154 -7.89 15.89 0.16
C LYS A 154 -9.24 15.49 0.73
N ILE A 155 -9.38 15.53 2.05
CA ILE A 155 -10.60 15.11 2.74
C ILE A 155 -11.17 16.32 3.48
N GLY A 156 -12.41 16.69 3.17
CA GLY A 156 -13.17 17.77 3.77
C GLY A 156 -13.46 17.61 5.26
N LYS A 157 -14.16 18.61 5.82
CA LYS A 157 -14.68 18.61 7.19
C LYS A 157 -15.94 17.75 7.27
N ASP A 158 -16.18 17.16 8.43
CA ASP A 158 -17.36 16.32 8.72
C ASP A 158 -17.58 15.13 7.76
N THR A 159 -16.54 14.75 7.01
CA THR A 159 -16.53 13.58 6.12
C THR A 159 -16.39 12.29 6.93
N ARG A 160 -17.22 11.29 6.60
CA ARG A 160 -17.16 9.94 7.23
C ARG A 160 -16.77 8.89 6.20
N ILE A 161 -15.72 8.12 6.48
CA ILE A 161 -15.21 7.07 5.59
C ILE A 161 -15.36 5.71 6.29
N ASN A 162 -16.28 4.87 5.82
CA ASN A 162 -16.54 3.55 6.41
C ASN A 162 -15.91 2.37 5.62
N THR A 163 -14.83 2.63 4.89
CA THR A 163 -14.17 1.62 4.05
C THR A 163 -12.66 1.81 4.07
N ALA A 164 -11.91 0.71 4.01
CA ALA A 164 -10.48 0.72 3.79
C ALA A 164 -10.11 0.46 2.30
N GLY A 165 -11.10 0.44 1.41
CA GLY A 165 -10.95 0.22 -0.03
C GLY A 165 -10.50 1.44 -0.83
N LEU A 166 -9.74 2.37 -0.24
CA LEU A 166 -9.23 3.55 -0.94
C LEU A 166 -7.80 3.28 -1.43
N ALA A 167 -7.54 3.61 -2.70
CA ALA A 167 -6.24 3.55 -3.33
C ALA A 167 -5.86 4.91 -3.93
N ASP A 168 -4.59 5.07 -4.32
CA ASP A 168 -4.11 6.25 -5.06
C ASP A 168 -4.44 7.58 -4.37
N LEU A 169 -4.35 7.59 -3.04
CA LEU A 169 -4.90 8.65 -2.18
C LEU A 169 -4.49 10.06 -2.60
N SER A 170 -3.30 10.29 -3.16
CA SER A 170 -2.87 11.60 -3.65
C SER A 170 -3.68 12.16 -4.81
N LEU A 171 -4.50 11.34 -5.46
CA LEU A 171 -5.39 11.70 -6.56
C LEU A 171 -6.86 11.82 -6.12
N LEU A 172 -7.15 11.53 -4.85
CA LEU A 172 -8.51 11.48 -4.32
C LEU A 172 -8.88 12.79 -3.60
N GLU A 173 -10.01 13.36 -3.97
CA GLU A 173 -10.62 14.53 -3.32
C GLU A 173 -12.04 14.17 -2.84
N ILE A 174 -12.31 14.37 -1.56
CA ILE A 174 -13.60 14.11 -0.93
C ILE A 174 -14.07 15.40 -0.26
N GLY A 175 -15.24 15.91 -0.66
CA GLY A 175 -15.81 17.15 -0.14
C GLY A 175 -16.26 17.09 1.32
N ASP A 176 -16.69 18.26 1.82
CA ASP A 176 -17.23 18.43 3.17
C ASP A 176 -18.57 17.68 3.31
N GLY A 177 -18.79 17.04 4.47
CA GLY A 177 -20.04 16.35 4.81
C GLY A 177 -20.31 15.04 4.03
N VAL A 178 -19.39 14.60 3.16
CA VAL A 178 -19.54 13.37 2.38
C VAL A 178 -19.48 12.13 3.27
N VAL A 179 -20.33 11.13 3.00
CA VAL A 179 -20.32 9.82 3.66
C VAL A 179 -19.98 8.74 2.64
N VAL A 180 -18.82 8.11 2.81
CA VAL A 180 -18.41 6.94 2.02
C VAL A 180 -18.85 5.67 2.75
N GLY A 181 -19.74 4.92 2.10
CA GLY A 181 -20.32 3.69 2.63
C GLY A 181 -19.30 2.56 2.83
N GLY A 182 -19.71 1.54 3.59
CA GLY A 182 -18.90 0.34 3.80
C GLY A 182 -18.78 -0.53 2.55
N GLY A 183 -17.62 -1.14 2.35
CA GLY A 183 -17.35 -2.03 1.20
C GLY A 183 -17.14 -1.32 -0.14
N VAL A 184 -17.17 0.02 -0.17
CA VAL A 184 -16.88 0.79 -1.38
C VAL A 184 -15.38 0.75 -1.68
N ALA A 185 -15.03 0.57 -2.94
CA ALA A 185 -13.68 0.75 -3.45
C ALA A 185 -13.59 2.05 -4.24
N LEU A 186 -12.66 2.94 -3.85
CA LEU A 186 -12.37 4.18 -4.57
C LEU A 186 -10.94 4.10 -5.09
N ILE A 187 -10.82 4.01 -6.40
CA ILE A 187 -9.57 3.72 -7.10
C ILE A 187 -9.38 4.78 -8.18
N CYS A 188 -8.20 5.39 -8.23
CA CYS A 188 -7.90 6.50 -9.16
C CYS A 188 -7.00 6.03 -10.31
N HIS A 189 -6.96 4.72 -10.55
CA HIS A 189 -6.20 4.09 -11.61
C HIS A 189 -7.04 3.10 -12.42
N ALA A 190 -6.68 2.94 -13.69
CA ALA A 190 -7.17 1.89 -14.56
C ALA A 190 -6.02 1.27 -15.35
N PHE A 191 -6.09 -0.05 -15.57
CA PHE A 191 -5.15 -0.77 -16.42
C PHE A 191 -5.78 -1.04 -17.77
N GLU A 192 -5.24 -0.42 -18.81
CA GLU A 192 -5.78 -0.53 -20.16
C GLU A 192 -4.64 -0.75 -21.16
N ARG A 193 -4.70 -1.85 -21.91
CA ARG A 193 -3.80 -2.15 -23.04
C ARG A 193 -2.30 -2.04 -22.72
N GLY A 194 -1.90 -2.41 -21.50
CA GLY A 194 -0.50 -2.35 -21.05
C GLY A 194 -0.05 -0.99 -20.53
N PHE A 195 -0.98 -0.06 -20.31
CA PHE A 195 -0.75 1.23 -19.69
C PHE A 195 -1.49 1.34 -18.36
N LEU A 196 -0.84 1.99 -17.41
CA LEU A 196 -1.40 2.49 -16.17
C LEU A 196 -1.93 3.91 -16.44
N ARG A 197 -3.24 4.08 -16.40
CA ARG A 197 -3.90 5.38 -16.46
C ARG A 197 -4.20 5.83 -15.03
N LEU A 198 -3.73 7.02 -14.67
CA LEU A 198 -3.93 7.64 -13.36
C LEU A 198 -4.67 8.97 -13.53
N GLU A 199 -5.84 9.09 -12.90
CA GLU A 199 -6.68 10.28 -13.00
C GLU A 199 -7.31 10.61 -11.66
N GLY A 200 -7.49 11.91 -11.38
CA GLY A 200 -8.09 12.36 -10.13
C GLY A 200 -9.58 12.03 -10.06
N VAL A 201 -10.04 11.61 -8.88
CA VAL A 201 -11.46 11.38 -8.57
C VAL A 201 -11.90 12.36 -7.50
N LYS A 202 -13.03 13.03 -7.74
CA LYS A 202 -13.63 13.97 -6.80
C LYS A 202 -15.05 13.53 -6.42
N LEU A 203 -15.31 13.48 -5.12
CA LEU A 203 -16.61 13.20 -4.51
C LEU A 203 -17.18 14.44 -3.83
#